data_AF-A0A7S2IMH8-F1
#
_entry.id   AF-A0A7S2IMH8-F1
#
_cell.length_a   1.000
_cell.length_b   1.000
_cell.length_c   1.000
_cell.angle_alpha   90.00
_cell.angle_beta   90.00
_cell.angle_gamma   90.00
#
_symmetry.space_group_name_H-M   'P 1'
#
loop_
_entity.id
_entity.type
_entity.pdbx_description
1 polymer ?
#
loop_
_entity_poly.entity_id
_entity_poly.type
_entity_poly.pdbx_seq_one_letter_code
_entity_poly.pdbx_strand_id
1 'polypeptide(L)'
;FGSSHLDSSLTPCPGNSVCWHFKAPPPRMSPMPRLATSAALAAGLASQLVAPATAGGLVRLTVQRFAAAQVKPEGRSESLAAAFGAGGLGAAASLHAASLSGEQDIALANQHDFVYFGDVEVGTPAQTFKVVFDTGSSNLWVASKPRGLQVAQRPYYRPRASHTYEATGTPFHIEYGSGKVSGAYCQDDVALGQLKLPNFTFAEVNDTKALKNFDTSKFDGVLGLGFPRLSQDGVPTVMGALVKSGQLDEPVFGFYLASGQPGQLVLGGVDPDHYTGDFHFVNVSRPAYWAVDLDKVRLGGFLNMSVTPVAIVDSGTSLLVGPERDVQVLATMMGATQSFQGFYMVDCNQTVPSIAFTLGGKEYVLEMADLVVEKADGWCVLGMQGSPMGMWILGDVFMRKYYVQFDWGRQRVGFAKAAPGPAAP
;
A
#
# COMPACT_ATOMS: atom_id res chain seq x y z
N PHE A 1 5.98 17.62 -42.37
CA PHE A 1 6.27 18.94 -42.95
C PHE A 1 5.14 19.89 -42.58
N GLY A 2 5.45 20.99 -41.90
CA GLY A 2 4.48 22.00 -41.45
C GLY A 2 4.81 22.53 -40.06
N SER A 3 5.86 23.34 -39.97
CA SER A 3 6.28 24.10 -38.78
C SER A 3 5.34 25.28 -38.53
N SER A 4 5.00 25.55 -37.27
CA SER A 4 4.57 26.87 -36.83
C SER A 4 5.25 27.19 -35.51
N HIS A 5 6.24 28.08 -35.61
CA HIS A 5 6.92 28.71 -34.48
C HIS A 5 5.98 29.78 -33.90
N LEU A 6 5.80 29.76 -32.57
CA LEU A 6 5.31 30.91 -31.81
C LEU A 6 6.45 31.35 -30.89
N ASP A 7 7.05 32.48 -31.25
CA ASP A 7 8.02 33.22 -30.46
C ASP A 7 7.39 33.64 -29.12
N SER A 8 8.09 33.33 -28.03
CA SER A 8 7.82 33.91 -26.71
C SER A 8 9.05 34.72 -26.29
N SER A 9 8.95 36.04 -26.40
CA SER A 9 9.96 36.97 -25.89
C SER A 9 9.69 37.23 -24.40
N LEU A 10 10.59 36.72 -23.55
CA LEU A 10 10.64 37.02 -22.12
C LEU A 10 11.45 38.30 -21.89
N THR A 11 10.86 39.29 -21.23
CA THR A 11 11.59 40.44 -20.65
C THR A 11 11.58 40.34 -19.13
N PRO A 12 12.72 40.51 -18.42
CA PRO A 12 12.78 40.43 -16.97
C PRO A 12 12.44 41.78 -16.29
N CYS A 13 11.68 41.73 -15.20
CA CYS A 13 11.55 42.85 -14.25
C CYS A 13 12.37 42.58 -12.97
N PRO A 14 12.94 43.60 -12.32
CA PRO A 14 13.78 43.44 -11.13
C PRO A 14 12.94 43.42 -9.83
N GLY A 15 13.30 42.51 -8.90
CA GLY A 15 12.77 42.46 -7.53
C GLY A 15 12.07 41.15 -7.19
N ASN A 16 12.49 40.51 -6.09
CA ASN A 16 12.03 39.19 -5.61
C ASN A 16 10.55 39.15 -5.21
N SER A 17 9.65 39.12 -6.19
CA SER A 17 8.23 38.76 -5.98
C SER A 17 7.60 38.33 -7.31
N VAL A 18 6.92 37.17 -7.30
CA VAL A 18 6.17 36.63 -8.44
C VAL A 18 4.71 37.10 -8.33
N CYS A 19 4.26 37.92 -9.29
CA CYS A 19 2.84 38.25 -9.46
C CYS A 19 2.29 37.55 -10.70
N TRP A 20 1.19 36.80 -10.55
CA TRP A 20 0.40 36.28 -11.66
C TRP A 20 -0.66 37.30 -12.07
N HIS A 21 -0.59 37.81 -13.30
CA HIS A 21 -1.69 38.55 -13.92
C HIS A 21 -2.52 37.60 -14.78
N PHE A 22 -3.71 37.22 -14.30
CA PHE A 22 -4.74 36.61 -15.14
C PHE A 22 -5.49 37.70 -15.90
N LYS A 23 -5.48 37.60 -17.23
CA LYS A 23 -6.16 38.51 -18.14
C LYS A 23 -7.44 37.85 -18.65
N ALA A 24 -8.55 37.97 -17.90
CA ALA A 24 -9.94 38.07 -18.40
C ALA A 24 -10.96 37.91 -17.25
N PRO A 25 -12.02 38.74 -17.17
CA PRO A 25 -13.14 38.53 -16.26
C PRO A 25 -14.15 37.50 -16.81
N PRO A 26 -14.88 36.76 -15.96
CA PRO A 26 -15.94 35.85 -16.39
C PRO A 26 -17.18 36.63 -16.90
N PRO A 27 -17.96 36.07 -17.84
CA PRO A 27 -19.17 36.71 -18.34
C PRO A 27 -20.28 36.76 -17.29
N ARG A 28 -21.03 37.87 -17.30
CA ARG A 28 -22.16 38.18 -16.42
C ARG A 28 -23.29 37.14 -16.53
N MET A 29 -23.76 36.64 -15.39
CA MET A 29 -25.03 35.91 -15.29
C MET A 29 -26.21 36.88 -15.44
N SER A 30 -27.14 36.57 -16.35
CA SER A 30 -28.43 37.24 -16.48
C SER A 30 -29.44 36.69 -15.46
N PRO A 31 -30.39 37.50 -14.96
CA PRO A 31 -31.36 37.06 -13.95
C PRO A 31 -32.44 36.16 -14.54
N MET A 32 -32.87 35.16 -13.75
CA MET A 32 -34.00 34.26 -14.05
C MET A 32 -35.32 35.03 -14.23
N PRO A 33 -36.23 34.58 -15.10
CA PRO A 33 -37.62 34.97 -15.02
C PRO A 33 -38.34 34.17 -13.92
N ARG A 34 -39.07 34.89 -13.06
CA ARG A 34 -40.04 34.34 -12.11
C ARG A 34 -41.20 33.71 -12.86
N LEU A 35 -41.57 32.47 -12.52
CA LEU A 35 -42.86 31.89 -12.84
C LEU A 35 -43.65 31.68 -11.56
N ALA A 36 -44.88 32.18 -11.60
CA ALA A 36 -45.80 32.27 -10.50
C ALA A 36 -46.42 30.91 -10.14
N THR A 37 -46.71 30.82 -8.84
CA THR A 37 -47.64 29.93 -8.13
C THR A 37 -48.65 29.13 -8.95
N SER A 38 -48.71 27.83 -8.68
CA SER A 38 -49.96 27.06 -8.61
C SER A 38 -49.80 25.98 -7.54
N ALA A 39 -50.40 26.22 -6.38
CA ALA A 39 -50.54 25.23 -5.32
C ALA A 39 -51.72 24.32 -5.67
N ALA A 40 -51.44 23.07 -5.98
CA ALA A 40 -52.44 22.01 -6.01
C ALA A 40 -52.08 20.98 -4.93
N LEU A 41 -52.95 20.87 -3.93
CA LEU A 41 -52.91 19.79 -2.95
C LEU A 41 -53.12 18.45 -3.68
N ALA A 42 -52.13 17.56 -3.60
CA ALA A 42 -52.32 16.15 -3.81
C ALA A 42 -51.85 15.42 -2.55
N ALA A 43 -52.81 15.08 -1.69
CA ALA A 43 -52.62 14.13 -0.61
C ALA A 43 -52.43 12.74 -1.23
N GLY A 44 -51.18 12.36 -1.47
CA GLY A 44 -50.77 11.01 -1.88
C GLY A 44 -50.17 10.30 -0.68
N LEU A 45 -50.74 9.14 -0.33
CA LEU A 45 -50.25 8.22 0.70
C LEU A 45 -48.75 8.00 0.55
N ALA A 46 -47.97 8.54 1.49
CA ALA A 46 -46.60 8.12 1.70
C ALA A 46 -46.63 6.72 2.29
N SER A 47 -46.64 5.71 1.43
CA SER A 47 -46.15 4.39 1.80
C SER A 47 -44.69 4.58 2.23
N GLN A 48 -44.47 4.60 3.55
CA GLN A 48 -43.14 4.47 4.12
C GLN A 48 -42.63 3.08 3.72
N LEU A 49 -42.00 3.00 2.56
CA LEU A 49 -40.92 2.06 2.33
C LEU A 49 -39.80 2.53 3.26
N VAL A 50 -39.89 2.12 4.52
CA VAL A 50 -38.72 1.96 5.36
C VAL A 50 -37.87 0.94 4.60
N ALA A 51 -36.92 1.43 3.81
CA ALA A 51 -35.79 0.60 3.44
C ALA A 51 -35.29 0.01 4.76
N PRO A 52 -35.12 -1.32 4.86
CA PRO A 52 -34.53 -1.87 6.06
C PRO A 52 -33.23 -1.12 6.25
N ALA A 53 -33.03 -0.52 7.44
CA ALA A 53 -31.71 -0.10 7.84
C ALA A 53 -30.86 -1.35 7.71
N THR A 54 -30.09 -1.45 6.63
CA THR A 54 -29.03 -2.44 6.53
C THR A 54 -28.20 -2.16 7.76
N ALA A 55 -28.17 -3.12 8.69
CA ALA A 55 -27.30 -3.04 9.83
C ALA A 55 -25.94 -2.63 9.29
N GLY A 56 -25.48 -1.42 9.63
CA GLY A 56 -24.13 -1.00 9.34
C GLY A 56 -23.23 -2.09 9.93
N GLY A 57 -22.35 -2.60 9.09
CA GLY A 57 -21.67 -3.84 9.37
C GLY A 57 -20.24 -3.55 9.74
N LEU A 58 -19.91 -3.65 11.04
CA LEU A 58 -18.54 -3.94 11.45
C LEU A 58 -18.16 -5.33 10.92
N VAL A 59 -17.26 -5.38 9.93
CA VAL A 59 -16.82 -6.63 9.29
C VAL A 59 -15.39 -6.93 9.69
N ARG A 60 -15.17 -8.13 10.22
CA ARG A 60 -13.84 -8.65 10.59
C ARG A 60 -13.41 -9.69 9.56
N LEU A 61 -12.29 -9.43 8.91
CA LEU A 61 -11.65 -10.35 7.97
C LEU A 61 -10.33 -10.82 8.56
N THR A 62 -10.11 -12.13 8.55
CA THR A 62 -8.81 -12.70 8.93
C THR A 62 -7.81 -12.43 7.82
N VAL A 63 -6.62 -11.97 8.18
CA VAL A 63 -5.52 -11.74 7.23
C VAL A 63 -4.37 -12.66 7.59
N GLN A 64 -3.92 -13.48 6.65
CA GLN A 64 -2.90 -14.49 6.88
C GLN A 64 -1.53 -13.95 6.49
N ARG A 65 -0.52 -14.19 7.33
CA ARG A 65 0.89 -13.95 6.99
C ARG A 65 1.49 -15.23 6.44
N PHE A 66 2.20 -15.14 5.33
CA PHE A 66 3.13 -16.19 4.94
C PHE A 66 4.53 -15.88 5.50
N ALA A 67 5.16 -16.87 6.11
CA ALA A 67 6.60 -16.86 6.32
C ALA A 67 7.18 -17.74 5.22
N ALA A 68 8.19 -17.26 4.49
CA ALA A 68 8.91 -18.09 3.54
C ALA A 68 9.30 -19.39 4.26
N ALA A 69 8.83 -20.53 3.75
CA ALA A 69 9.21 -21.81 4.31
C ALA A 69 10.74 -21.89 4.27
N GLN A 70 11.36 -22.17 5.41
CA GLN A 70 12.77 -22.52 5.49
C GLN A 70 12.99 -23.66 4.50
N VAL A 71 13.58 -23.36 3.34
CA VAL A 71 14.08 -24.39 2.45
C VAL A 71 15.23 -25.02 3.22
N LYS A 72 14.96 -26.15 3.89
CA LYS A 72 16.02 -27.03 4.39
C LYS A 72 16.95 -27.27 3.19
N PRO A 73 18.23 -26.91 3.25
CA PRO A 73 19.16 -27.37 2.24
C PRO A 73 19.20 -28.89 2.37
N GLU A 74 18.60 -29.60 1.42
CA GLU A 74 18.85 -31.03 1.30
C GLU A 74 20.35 -31.22 1.12
N GLY A 75 20.92 -32.00 2.03
CA GLY A 75 22.34 -32.13 2.31
C GLY A 75 23.26 -32.01 1.11
N ARG A 76 24.08 -30.96 1.13
CA ARG A 76 25.52 -31.05 0.87
C ARG A 76 26.20 -29.87 1.54
N SER A 77 26.86 -30.16 2.65
CA SER A 77 27.83 -29.27 3.28
C SER A 77 28.98 -29.03 2.31
N GLU A 78 28.99 -27.88 1.65
CA GLU A 78 30.25 -27.27 1.23
C GLU A 78 30.38 -25.94 1.97
N SER A 79 31.48 -25.84 2.71
CA SER A 79 31.75 -24.76 3.65
C SER A 79 31.85 -23.41 2.94
N LEU A 80 31.22 -22.39 3.54
CA LEU A 80 31.31 -20.97 3.15
C LEU A 80 32.75 -20.40 3.16
N ALA A 81 33.76 -21.20 3.46
CA ALA A 81 35.17 -20.81 3.50
C ALA A 81 35.92 -21.02 2.17
N ALA A 82 35.32 -21.69 1.17
CA ALA A 82 36.02 -22.01 -0.09
C ALA A 82 35.87 -20.97 -1.22
N ALA A 83 35.06 -19.91 -1.03
CA ALA A 83 34.87 -18.86 -2.04
C ALA A 83 35.86 -17.69 -1.93
N PHE A 84 36.81 -17.74 -0.99
CA PHE A 84 37.91 -16.77 -0.89
C PHE A 84 39.18 -17.36 -1.48
N GLY A 85 39.36 -17.24 -2.80
CA GLY A 85 40.54 -17.75 -3.47
C GLY A 85 40.75 -17.20 -4.87
N ALA A 86 41.68 -16.24 -4.95
CA ALA A 86 42.54 -15.90 -6.09
C ALA A 86 42.01 -15.03 -7.25
N GLY A 87 42.57 -13.80 -7.29
CA GLY A 87 43.05 -13.10 -8.50
C GLY A 87 41.99 -12.38 -9.34
N GLY A 88 42.14 -11.12 -9.75
CA GLY A 88 43.22 -10.16 -9.66
C GLY A 88 42.93 -9.00 -10.62
N LEU A 89 43.24 -7.78 -10.16
CA LEU A 89 43.67 -6.59 -10.93
C LEU A 89 42.85 -6.09 -12.14
N GLY A 90 42.42 -4.82 -12.10
CA GLY A 90 42.26 -4.04 -13.33
C GLY A 90 41.36 -2.80 -13.31
N ALA A 91 41.93 -1.67 -12.87
CA ALA A 91 41.76 -0.31 -13.43
C ALA A 91 40.39 0.45 -13.38
N ALA A 92 40.46 1.54 -12.61
CA ALA A 92 40.25 2.94 -12.99
C ALA A 92 38.84 3.49 -13.30
N ALA A 93 38.48 4.43 -12.42
CA ALA A 93 37.55 5.52 -12.55
C ALA A 93 37.33 6.11 -13.98
N SER A 94 36.08 6.45 -14.25
CA SER A 94 35.71 7.71 -14.90
C SER A 94 34.35 8.17 -14.40
N LEU A 95 34.38 9.23 -13.59
CA LEU A 95 33.25 10.11 -13.32
C LEU A 95 32.84 10.78 -14.65
N HIS A 96 31.57 10.65 -15.03
CA HIS A 96 30.88 11.65 -15.84
C HIS A 96 29.46 11.83 -15.27
N ALA A 97 29.20 13.05 -14.82
CA ALA A 97 27.90 13.50 -14.37
C ALA A 97 27.05 13.96 -15.57
N ALA A 98 25.75 13.81 -15.38
CA ALA A 98 24.63 14.47 -16.04
C ALA A 98 24.20 13.98 -17.44
N SER A 99 23.08 13.24 -17.44
CA SER A 99 21.90 13.63 -18.21
C SER A 99 20.64 13.25 -17.42
N LEU A 100 19.90 14.26 -16.95
CA LEU A 100 18.58 14.14 -16.35
C LEU A 100 17.55 14.10 -17.48
N SER A 101 17.00 12.92 -17.78
CA SER A 101 15.67 12.76 -18.39
C SER A 101 15.26 11.29 -18.40
N GLY A 102 14.01 11.02 -18.00
CA GLY A 102 13.33 9.74 -18.18
C GLY A 102 13.24 8.90 -16.90
N GLU A 103 12.00 8.57 -16.51
CA GLU A 103 11.62 7.67 -15.42
C GLU A 103 12.63 6.54 -15.16
N GLN A 104 13.27 6.56 -13.99
CA GLN A 104 13.82 5.35 -13.41
C GLN A 104 12.71 4.67 -12.62
N ASP A 105 12.17 3.60 -13.20
CA ASP A 105 11.32 2.62 -12.50
C ASP A 105 12.14 2.02 -11.35
N ILE A 106 11.88 2.49 -10.14
CA ILE A 106 12.56 2.02 -8.93
C ILE A 106 11.83 0.78 -8.46
N ALA A 107 12.43 -0.37 -8.71
CA ALA A 107 11.87 -1.63 -8.27
C ALA A 107 12.12 -1.85 -6.77
N LEU A 108 11.09 -1.66 -5.93
CA LEU A 108 11.12 -2.11 -4.54
C LEU A 108 11.23 -3.64 -4.51
N ALA A 109 12.35 -4.15 -4.01
CA ALA A 109 12.60 -5.57 -3.96
C ALA A 109 11.97 -6.17 -2.67
N ASN A 110 10.66 -6.41 -2.69
CA ASN A 110 9.97 -7.22 -1.68
C ASN A 110 10.27 -8.71 -1.98
N GLN A 111 11.49 -9.14 -1.65
CA GLN A 111 12.02 -10.46 -2.06
C GLN A 111 11.59 -11.63 -1.17
N HIS A 112 10.85 -11.38 -0.09
CA HIS A 112 10.29 -12.41 0.77
C HIS A 112 8.81 -12.11 1.04
N ASP A 113 7.94 -13.09 0.76
CA ASP A 113 6.48 -13.02 0.81
C ASP A 113 5.94 -12.82 2.25
N PHE A 114 6.31 -11.73 2.92
CA PHE A 114 5.80 -11.36 4.25
C PHE A 114 4.49 -10.59 4.20
N VAL A 115 3.79 -10.62 3.06
CA VAL A 115 2.54 -9.89 2.87
C VAL A 115 1.37 -10.54 3.59
N TYR A 116 0.43 -9.71 4.03
CA TYR A 116 -0.84 -10.15 4.61
C TYR A 116 -1.93 -10.18 3.54
N PHE A 117 -2.57 -11.33 3.36
CA PHE A 117 -3.68 -11.49 2.44
C PHE A 117 -4.92 -12.07 3.11
N GLY A 118 -6.10 -11.77 2.58
CA GLY A 118 -7.34 -12.41 2.98
C GLY A 118 -8.25 -12.64 1.78
N ASP A 119 -9.44 -13.18 2.05
CA ASP A 119 -10.33 -13.62 0.98
C ASP A 119 -11.23 -12.46 0.48
N VAL A 120 -11.40 -12.41 -0.84
CA VAL A 120 -12.42 -11.62 -1.54
C VAL A 120 -13.21 -12.55 -2.45
N GLU A 121 -14.49 -12.30 -2.62
CA GLU A 121 -15.35 -13.04 -3.53
C GLU A 121 -15.70 -12.19 -4.75
N VAL A 122 -15.65 -12.80 -5.94
CA VAL A 122 -15.99 -12.15 -7.21
C VAL A 122 -16.93 -13.03 -8.03
N GLY A 123 -18.01 -12.42 -8.51
CA GLY A 123 -18.99 -13.01 -9.40
C GLY A 123 -20.11 -13.80 -8.75
N THR A 124 -21.05 -14.25 -9.59
CA THR A 124 -22.20 -15.04 -9.16
C THR A 124 -22.34 -16.29 -10.04
N PRO A 125 -22.21 -17.52 -9.51
CA PRO A 125 -21.81 -17.85 -8.13
C PRO A 125 -20.40 -17.33 -7.79
N ALA A 126 -20.19 -17.07 -6.50
CA ALA A 126 -18.95 -16.50 -5.96
C ALA A 126 -17.72 -17.35 -6.29
N GLN A 127 -16.67 -16.69 -6.77
CA GLN A 127 -15.32 -17.23 -6.93
C GLN A 127 -14.41 -16.54 -5.90
N THR A 128 -13.78 -17.32 -5.01
CA THR A 128 -12.96 -16.79 -3.92
C THR A 128 -11.49 -16.65 -4.34
N PHE A 129 -10.89 -15.50 -4.01
CA PHE A 129 -9.48 -15.17 -4.29
C PHE A 129 -8.80 -14.64 -3.04
N LYS A 130 -7.51 -14.93 -2.89
CA LYS A 130 -6.66 -14.35 -1.85
C LYS A 130 -6.05 -13.06 -2.35
N VAL A 131 -6.36 -11.94 -1.71
CA VAL A 131 -5.85 -10.63 -2.11
C VAL A 131 -5.02 -10.01 -0.99
N VAL A 132 -3.94 -9.33 -1.37
CA VAL A 132 -3.26 -8.41 -0.46
C VAL A 132 -4.15 -7.19 -0.28
N PHE A 133 -4.49 -6.86 0.96
CA PHE A 133 -5.18 -5.62 1.28
C PHE A 133 -4.15 -4.50 1.36
N ASP A 134 -4.08 -3.69 0.32
CA ASP A 134 -2.96 -2.80 0.06
C ASP A 134 -3.37 -1.32 0.18
N THR A 135 -2.92 -0.64 1.23
CA THR A 135 -3.16 0.80 1.41
C THR A 135 -2.31 1.70 0.51
N GLY A 136 -1.28 1.15 -0.15
CA GLY A 136 -0.40 1.81 -1.11
C GLY A 136 -0.95 1.86 -2.54
N SER A 137 -2.05 1.16 -2.84
CA SER A 137 -2.73 1.19 -4.14
C SER A 137 -4.25 1.37 -4.00
N SER A 138 -4.99 1.46 -5.11
CA SER A 138 -6.43 1.78 -5.08
C SER A 138 -7.31 0.98 -6.04
N ASN A 139 -6.71 0.20 -6.94
CA ASN A 139 -7.45 -0.70 -7.81
C ASN A 139 -7.63 -2.07 -7.11
N LEU A 140 -8.74 -2.74 -7.42
CA LEU A 140 -8.87 -4.18 -7.20
C LEU A 140 -8.45 -4.90 -8.49
N TRP A 141 -7.65 -5.94 -8.37
CA TRP A 141 -7.41 -6.88 -9.46
C TRP A 141 -7.28 -8.32 -8.98
N VAL A 142 -7.67 -9.24 -9.87
CA VAL A 142 -7.49 -10.68 -9.69
C VAL A 142 -6.92 -11.28 -10.97
N ALA A 143 -6.08 -12.30 -10.85
CA ALA A 143 -5.53 -12.99 -12.01
C ALA A 143 -6.59 -13.85 -12.72
N SER A 144 -6.66 -13.79 -14.05
CA SER A 144 -7.55 -14.62 -14.88
C SER A 144 -6.82 -15.65 -15.75
N LYS A 145 -5.48 -15.59 -15.80
CA LYS A 145 -4.68 -16.51 -16.60
C LYS A 145 -3.43 -17.01 -15.86
N PRO A 146 -3.12 -18.31 -15.94
CA PRO A 146 -1.94 -18.85 -15.29
C PRO A 146 -0.62 -18.47 -15.95
N ARG A 147 0.41 -18.36 -15.11
CA ARG A 147 1.81 -18.24 -15.49
C ARG A 147 2.51 -19.58 -15.32
N GLY A 148 2.76 -20.30 -16.42
CA GLY A 148 3.44 -21.60 -16.39
C GLY A 148 2.68 -22.72 -15.66
N LEU A 149 3.32 -23.89 -15.52
CA LEU A 149 2.70 -25.10 -14.97
C LEU A 149 2.55 -25.08 -13.44
N GLN A 150 3.46 -24.41 -12.71
CA GLN A 150 3.46 -24.38 -11.24
C GLN A 150 2.34 -23.52 -10.65
N VAL A 151 1.93 -22.45 -11.35
CA VAL A 151 0.89 -21.52 -10.88
C VAL A 151 -0.49 -21.95 -11.41
N ALA A 152 -0.58 -22.94 -12.28
CA ALA A 152 -1.83 -23.40 -12.89
C ALA A 152 -2.85 -23.98 -11.89
N GLN A 153 -2.42 -24.36 -10.68
CA GLN A 153 -3.31 -24.88 -9.63
C GLN A 153 -3.91 -23.82 -8.71
N ARG A 154 -3.54 -22.54 -8.88
CA ARG A 154 -4.16 -21.42 -8.15
C ARG A 154 -5.55 -21.10 -8.70
N PRO A 155 -6.43 -20.47 -7.91
CA PRO A 155 -7.69 -19.94 -8.43
C PRO A 155 -7.39 -18.83 -9.44
N TYR A 156 -8.10 -18.86 -10.57
CA TYR A 156 -8.10 -17.80 -11.57
C TYR A 156 -9.53 -17.39 -11.83
N TYR A 157 -9.75 -16.09 -12.00
CA TYR A 157 -11.05 -15.56 -12.34
C TYR A 157 -11.52 -16.10 -13.67
N ARG A 158 -12.73 -16.66 -13.67
CA ARG A 158 -13.42 -17.22 -14.85
C ARG A 158 -14.65 -16.36 -15.13
N PRO A 159 -14.53 -15.36 -16.02
CA PRO A 159 -15.65 -14.45 -16.34
C PRO A 159 -16.92 -15.20 -16.78
N ARG A 160 -16.75 -16.22 -17.63
CA ARG A 160 -17.86 -17.03 -18.17
C ARG A 160 -18.57 -17.90 -17.14
N ALA A 161 -18.01 -18.05 -15.95
CA ALA A 161 -18.64 -18.79 -14.86
C ALA A 161 -19.55 -17.90 -14.01
N SER A 162 -19.50 -16.58 -14.19
CA SER A 162 -20.36 -15.61 -13.50
C SER A 162 -21.50 -15.14 -14.41
N HIS A 163 -22.72 -15.11 -13.91
CA HIS A 163 -23.87 -14.55 -14.63
C HIS A 163 -24.07 -13.04 -14.41
N THR A 164 -23.32 -12.45 -13.48
CA THR A 164 -23.27 -11.00 -13.20
C THR A 164 -22.08 -10.31 -13.89
N TYR A 165 -21.26 -11.07 -14.62
CA TYR A 165 -20.13 -10.54 -15.37
C TYR A 165 -20.58 -9.67 -16.55
N GLU A 166 -20.00 -8.48 -16.65
CA GLU A 166 -20.11 -7.58 -17.80
C GLU A 166 -18.72 -7.15 -18.28
N ALA A 167 -18.44 -7.37 -19.55
CA ALA A 167 -17.19 -6.97 -20.17
C ALA A 167 -17.20 -5.45 -20.45
N THR A 168 -16.27 -4.71 -19.84
CA THR A 168 -16.01 -3.33 -20.28
C THR A 168 -14.95 -3.30 -21.38
N GLY A 169 -13.97 -4.21 -21.32
CA GLY A 169 -12.93 -4.41 -22.32
C GLY A 169 -11.88 -3.30 -22.38
N THR A 170 -11.96 -2.28 -21.52
CA THR A 170 -10.97 -1.20 -21.43
C THR A 170 -9.63 -1.76 -20.97
N PRO A 171 -8.57 -1.68 -21.77
CA PRO A 171 -7.24 -2.12 -21.34
C PRO A 171 -6.78 -1.33 -20.12
N PHE A 172 -6.03 -1.97 -19.23
CA PHE A 172 -5.38 -1.28 -18.10
C PHE A 172 -3.91 -1.68 -18.01
N HIS A 173 -3.15 -0.83 -17.32
CA HIS A 173 -1.78 -1.09 -16.94
C HIS A 173 -1.54 -0.59 -15.52
N ILE A 174 -1.12 -1.47 -14.61
CA ILE A 174 -0.78 -1.08 -13.23
C ILE A 174 0.67 -1.45 -12.97
N GLU A 175 1.40 -0.51 -12.37
CA GLU A 175 2.80 -0.66 -11.99
C GLU A 175 2.97 -0.55 -10.47
N TYR A 176 3.68 -1.53 -9.92
CA TYR A 176 4.12 -1.61 -8.54
C TYR A 176 5.64 -1.57 -8.49
N GLY A 177 6.22 -1.33 -7.30
CA GLY A 177 7.66 -1.50 -7.10
C GLY A 177 8.16 -2.92 -7.41
N SER A 178 7.31 -3.94 -7.29
CA SER A 178 7.65 -5.32 -7.65
C SER A 178 7.53 -5.62 -9.15
N GLY A 179 6.97 -4.71 -9.95
CA GLY A 179 6.79 -4.86 -11.39
C GLY A 179 5.38 -4.54 -11.86
N LYS A 180 5.06 -4.97 -13.08
CA LYS A 180 3.87 -4.51 -13.82
C LYS A 180 2.88 -5.65 -14.05
N VAL A 181 1.59 -5.31 -14.07
CA VAL A 181 0.49 -6.20 -14.46
C VAL A 181 -0.38 -5.53 -15.51
N SER A 182 -0.98 -6.33 -16.40
CA SER A 182 -1.89 -5.81 -17.44
C SER A 182 -3.03 -6.77 -17.76
N GLY A 183 -4.05 -6.22 -18.40
CA GLY A 183 -5.27 -6.93 -18.76
C GLY A 183 -6.36 -5.96 -19.23
N ALA A 184 -7.60 -6.24 -18.87
CA ALA A 184 -8.74 -5.36 -19.12
C ALA A 184 -9.62 -5.19 -17.88
N TYR A 185 -10.32 -4.06 -17.78
CA TYR A 185 -11.35 -3.89 -16.78
C TYR A 185 -12.60 -4.71 -17.14
N CYS A 186 -13.30 -5.17 -16.11
CA CYS A 186 -14.63 -5.74 -16.21
C CYS A 186 -15.49 -5.30 -15.02
N GLN A 187 -16.77 -5.60 -15.10
CA GLN A 187 -17.71 -5.45 -13.99
C GLN A 187 -18.19 -6.83 -13.56
N ASP A 188 -18.26 -7.04 -12.26
CA ASP A 188 -18.92 -8.19 -11.65
C ASP A 188 -19.29 -7.85 -10.20
N ASP A 189 -20.05 -8.72 -9.55
CA ASP A 189 -20.34 -8.57 -8.12
C ASP A 189 -19.09 -8.87 -7.30
N VAL A 190 -18.75 -8.00 -6.35
CA VAL A 190 -17.62 -8.19 -5.43
C VAL A 190 -18.13 -8.23 -3.99
N ALA A 191 -17.61 -9.14 -3.17
CA ALA A 191 -17.95 -9.21 -1.76
C ALA A 191 -16.74 -9.37 -0.84
N LEU A 192 -16.83 -8.70 0.32
CA LEU A 192 -15.87 -8.73 1.42
C LEU A 192 -16.62 -9.15 2.69
N GLY A 193 -16.63 -10.46 2.96
CA GLY A 193 -17.52 -11.03 3.96
C GLY A 193 -18.98 -10.71 3.64
N GLN A 194 -19.64 -9.95 4.50
CA GLN A 194 -21.04 -9.55 4.31
C GLN A 194 -21.23 -8.27 3.48
N LEU A 195 -20.16 -7.53 3.16
CA LEU A 195 -20.24 -6.30 2.36
C LEU A 195 -20.30 -6.65 0.88
N LYS A 196 -21.29 -6.12 0.17
CA LYS A 196 -21.54 -6.42 -1.25
C LYS A 196 -21.41 -5.18 -2.11
N LEU A 197 -20.68 -5.28 -3.20
CA LEU A 197 -20.49 -4.25 -4.21
C LEU A 197 -20.98 -4.82 -5.55
N PRO A 198 -22.29 -4.66 -5.87
CA PRO A 198 -22.82 -5.16 -7.13
C PRO A 198 -22.29 -4.35 -8.31
N ASN A 199 -22.09 -5.01 -9.46
CA ASN A 199 -21.58 -4.39 -10.70
C ASN A 199 -20.31 -3.53 -10.47
N PHE A 200 -19.39 -3.99 -9.64
CA PHE A 200 -18.18 -3.26 -9.30
C PHE A 200 -17.13 -3.40 -10.40
N THR A 201 -16.52 -2.30 -10.83
CA THR A 201 -15.45 -2.32 -11.83
C THR A 201 -14.11 -2.69 -11.21
N PHE A 202 -13.48 -3.75 -11.69
CA PHE A 202 -12.14 -4.19 -11.26
C PHE A 202 -11.31 -4.68 -12.44
N ALA A 203 -10.01 -4.87 -12.23
CA ALA A 203 -9.07 -5.28 -13.26
C ALA A 203 -8.96 -6.82 -13.36
N GLU A 204 -9.31 -7.37 -14.52
CA GLU A 204 -9.04 -8.75 -14.90
C GLU A 204 -7.61 -8.86 -15.45
N VAL A 205 -6.67 -9.34 -14.62
CA VAL A 205 -5.25 -9.44 -15.00
C VAL A 205 -4.98 -10.73 -15.75
N ASN A 206 -4.61 -10.64 -17.03
CA ASN A 206 -4.24 -11.78 -17.86
C ASN A 206 -2.73 -11.87 -18.15
N ASP A 207 -1.95 -10.86 -17.73
CA ASP A 207 -0.49 -10.87 -17.78
C ASP A 207 0.14 -10.39 -16.46
N THR A 208 0.80 -11.32 -15.77
CA THR A 208 1.58 -11.12 -14.54
C THR A 208 3.08 -11.41 -14.74
N LYS A 209 3.58 -11.52 -15.97
CA LYS A 209 4.97 -11.94 -16.25
C LYS A 209 6.01 -10.98 -15.68
N ALA A 210 5.70 -9.68 -15.69
CA ALA A 210 6.59 -8.64 -15.19
C ALA A 210 6.50 -8.46 -13.67
N LEU A 211 5.56 -9.13 -12.98
CA LEU A 211 5.46 -9.09 -11.52
C LEU A 211 6.44 -10.08 -10.90
N LYS A 212 7.39 -9.57 -10.11
CA LYS A 212 8.38 -10.40 -9.41
C LYS A 212 7.72 -11.29 -8.37
N ASN A 213 8.23 -12.51 -8.21
CA ASN A 213 7.83 -13.49 -7.19
C ASN A 213 6.34 -13.90 -7.19
N PHE A 214 5.54 -13.49 -8.17
CA PHE A 214 4.13 -13.89 -8.26
C PHE A 214 3.98 -15.43 -8.34
N ASP A 215 4.89 -16.11 -9.03
CA ASP A 215 4.88 -17.57 -9.19
C ASP A 215 5.07 -18.32 -7.85
N THR A 216 5.71 -17.69 -6.87
CA THR A 216 5.98 -18.27 -5.53
C THR A 216 5.05 -17.74 -4.44
N SER A 217 4.35 -16.62 -4.70
CA SER A 217 3.45 -15.99 -3.73
C SER A 217 2.25 -16.87 -3.33
N LYS A 218 1.48 -16.44 -2.32
CA LYS A 218 0.24 -17.13 -1.89
C LYS A 218 -1.03 -16.31 -2.13
N PHE A 219 -0.90 -15.16 -2.78
CA PHE A 219 -2.01 -14.31 -3.19
C PHE A 219 -2.28 -14.46 -4.68
N ASP A 220 -3.53 -14.20 -5.04
CA ASP A 220 -4.11 -14.29 -6.39
C ASP A 220 -4.43 -12.91 -6.98
N GLY A 221 -4.37 -11.86 -6.14
CA GLY A 221 -4.69 -10.49 -6.49
C GLY A 221 -4.25 -9.45 -5.47
N VAL A 222 -4.61 -8.20 -5.71
CA VAL A 222 -4.46 -7.09 -4.76
C VAL A 222 -5.76 -6.31 -4.72
N LEU A 223 -6.14 -5.90 -3.51
CA LEU A 223 -7.26 -5.02 -3.26
C LEU A 223 -6.75 -3.72 -2.63
N GLY A 224 -6.77 -2.66 -3.43
CA GLY A 224 -6.35 -1.33 -3.01
C GLY A 224 -7.32 -0.67 -2.02
N LEU A 225 -6.78 -0.18 -0.91
CA LEU A 225 -7.47 0.56 0.16
C LEU A 225 -7.01 2.03 0.26
N GLY A 226 -6.28 2.51 -0.75
CA GLY A 226 -5.88 3.90 -0.91
C GLY A 226 -7.01 4.83 -1.39
N PHE A 227 -6.64 6.08 -1.67
CA PHE A 227 -7.58 7.12 -2.13
C PHE A 227 -7.80 7.07 -3.65
N PRO A 228 -8.95 7.57 -4.15
CA PRO A 228 -9.23 7.60 -5.59
C PRO A 228 -8.17 8.23 -6.49
N ARG A 229 -7.31 9.12 -5.96
CA ARG A 229 -6.19 9.71 -6.72
C ARG A 229 -5.12 8.69 -7.16
N LEU A 230 -5.02 7.54 -6.50
CA LEU A 230 -4.13 6.44 -6.90
C LEU A 230 -4.83 5.41 -7.79
N SER A 231 -6.13 5.56 -8.01
CA SER A 231 -6.86 4.62 -8.87
C SER A 231 -6.44 4.85 -10.32
N GLN A 232 -5.75 3.87 -10.88
CA GLN A 232 -5.42 3.89 -12.30
C GLN A 232 -6.70 3.97 -13.12
N ASP A 233 -6.68 4.80 -14.16
CA ASP A 233 -7.80 5.09 -15.06
C ASP A 233 -9.07 5.63 -14.37
N GLY A 234 -8.97 6.06 -13.10
CA GLY A 234 -10.07 6.70 -12.37
C GLY A 234 -11.25 5.78 -12.05
N VAL A 235 -11.05 4.46 -12.08
CA VAL A 235 -12.10 3.49 -11.72
C VAL A 235 -12.47 3.60 -10.23
N PRO A 236 -13.68 3.18 -9.82
CA PRO A 236 -14.08 3.22 -8.41
C PRO A 236 -13.11 2.47 -7.49
N THR A 237 -12.83 3.03 -6.31
CA THR A 237 -12.08 2.32 -5.26
C THR A 237 -13.03 1.54 -4.37
N VAL A 238 -12.55 0.43 -3.79
CA VAL A 238 -13.37 -0.42 -2.91
C VAL A 238 -13.88 0.37 -1.70
N MET A 239 -12.98 1.06 -0.98
CA MET A 239 -13.39 1.90 0.16
C MET A 239 -14.36 3.01 -0.25
N GLY A 240 -14.12 3.67 -1.39
CA GLY A 240 -15.03 4.71 -1.90
C GLY A 240 -16.42 4.17 -2.21
N ALA A 241 -16.51 2.97 -2.79
CA ALA A 241 -17.78 2.29 -3.07
C ALA A 241 -18.49 1.84 -1.78
N LEU A 242 -17.77 1.28 -0.81
CA LEU A 242 -18.33 0.89 0.49
C LEU A 242 -18.89 2.09 1.26
N VAL A 243 -18.14 3.19 1.33
CA VAL A 243 -18.60 4.43 1.97
C VAL A 243 -19.84 4.99 1.25
N LYS A 244 -19.82 5.03 -0.08
CA LYS A 244 -20.97 5.50 -0.88
C LYS A 244 -22.22 4.63 -0.69
N SER A 245 -22.03 3.33 -0.49
CA SER A 245 -23.14 2.38 -0.28
C SER A 245 -23.78 2.48 1.11
N GLY A 246 -23.13 3.11 2.08
CA GLY A 246 -23.62 3.21 3.46
C GLY A 246 -23.60 1.90 4.25
N GLN A 247 -22.85 0.89 3.79
CA GLN A 247 -22.77 -0.43 4.44
C GLN A 247 -21.85 -0.46 5.68
N LEU A 248 -21.03 0.57 5.88
CA LEU A 248 -20.09 0.66 7.00
C LEU A 248 -20.70 1.47 8.15
N ASP A 249 -20.51 1.02 9.40
CA ASP A 249 -20.89 1.80 10.60
C ASP A 249 -20.14 3.14 10.63
N GLU A 250 -18.83 3.09 10.40
CA GLU A 250 -17.99 4.26 10.22
C GLU A 250 -17.16 4.15 8.94
N PRO A 251 -16.84 5.26 8.25
CA PRO A 251 -16.00 5.25 7.04
C PRO A 251 -14.51 5.06 7.39
N VAL A 252 -14.20 3.99 8.12
CA VAL A 252 -12.88 3.67 8.66
C VAL A 252 -12.57 2.19 8.46
N PHE A 253 -11.30 1.84 8.51
CA PHE A 253 -10.86 0.45 8.65
C PHE A 253 -9.63 0.36 9.55
N GLY A 254 -9.42 -0.80 10.15
CA GLY A 254 -8.33 -1.04 11.10
C GLY A 254 -7.54 -2.29 10.77
N PHE A 255 -6.21 -2.22 10.94
CA PHE A 255 -5.31 -3.35 10.80
C PHE A 255 -4.67 -3.73 12.13
N TYR A 256 -4.80 -5.01 12.47
CA TYR A 256 -4.00 -5.70 13.46
C TYR A 256 -3.12 -6.74 12.75
N LEU A 257 -1.80 -6.58 12.80
CA LEU A 257 -0.87 -7.52 12.19
C LEU A 257 -0.12 -8.28 13.29
N ALA A 258 -0.33 -9.59 13.41
CA ALA A 258 0.37 -10.40 14.41
C ALA A 258 1.65 -11.02 13.84
N SER A 259 2.68 -11.15 14.68
CA SER A 259 3.87 -11.94 14.33
C SER A 259 3.61 -13.43 14.59
N GLY A 260 3.60 -14.24 13.54
CA GLY A 260 3.44 -15.70 13.66
C GLY A 260 2.02 -16.20 13.87
N GLN A 261 1.01 -15.32 13.85
CA GLN A 261 -0.42 -15.65 13.90
C GLN A 261 -1.17 -14.88 12.80
N PRO A 262 -2.40 -15.28 12.43
CA PRO A 262 -3.23 -14.47 11.55
C PRO A 262 -3.48 -13.08 12.17
N GLY A 263 -3.41 -12.05 11.33
CA GLY A 263 -3.88 -10.70 11.64
C GLY A 263 -5.37 -10.53 11.35
N GLN A 264 -5.84 -9.30 11.48
CA GLN A 264 -7.24 -8.92 11.29
C GLN A 264 -7.33 -7.58 10.55
N LEU A 265 -8.20 -7.53 9.54
CA LEU A 265 -8.71 -6.31 8.92
C LEU A 265 -10.14 -6.10 9.41
N VAL A 266 -10.43 -4.92 9.95
CA VAL A 266 -11.77 -4.50 10.35
C VAL A 266 -12.25 -3.43 9.40
N LEU A 267 -13.38 -3.63 8.72
CA LEU A 267 -14.05 -2.61 7.92
C LEU A 267 -15.23 -2.08 8.73
N GLY A 268 -15.39 -0.75 8.80
CA GLY A 268 -16.49 -0.12 9.53
C GLY A 268 -16.17 0.25 10.98
N GLY A 269 -14.95 0.02 11.47
CA GLY A 269 -14.56 0.33 12.84
C GLY A 269 -13.17 -0.19 13.20
N VAL A 270 -12.97 -0.50 14.48
CA VAL A 270 -11.75 -1.10 15.05
C VAL A 270 -12.12 -2.25 16.00
N ASP A 271 -11.15 -3.10 16.34
CA ASP A 271 -11.35 -4.17 17.32
C ASP A 271 -10.62 -3.85 18.64
N PRO A 272 -11.36 -3.53 19.73
CA PRO A 272 -10.77 -3.16 21.02
C PRO A 272 -9.94 -4.27 21.67
N ASP A 273 -10.13 -5.53 21.26
CA ASP A 273 -9.36 -6.66 21.80
C ASP A 273 -7.92 -6.71 21.24
N HIS A 274 -7.64 -5.94 20.18
CA HIS A 274 -6.37 -5.97 19.45
C HIS A 274 -5.48 -4.74 19.66
N TYR A 275 -5.84 -3.82 20.56
CA TYR A 275 -5.00 -2.68 20.91
C TYR A 275 -5.13 -2.30 22.39
N THR A 276 -4.17 -1.49 22.86
CA THR A 276 -4.15 -0.95 24.21
C THR A 276 -3.91 0.57 24.18
N GLY A 277 -4.48 1.26 25.16
CA GLY A 277 -4.45 2.72 25.24
C GLY A 277 -5.30 3.41 24.18
N ASP A 278 -5.12 4.72 24.07
CA ASP A 278 -5.88 5.56 23.14
C ASP A 278 -5.17 5.74 21.79
N PHE A 279 -5.96 5.89 20.74
CA PHE A 279 -5.48 6.27 19.42
C PHE A 279 -4.92 7.69 19.43
N HIS A 280 -3.72 7.83 18.88
CA HIS A 280 -3.19 9.13 18.47
C HIS A 280 -3.37 9.29 16.96
N PHE A 281 -4.11 10.32 16.55
CA PHE A 281 -4.43 10.57 15.15
C PHE A 281 -3.52 11.63 14.54
N VAL A 282 -3.04 11.35 13.33
CA VAL A 282 -2.27 12.27 12.49
C VAL A 282 -3.02 12.46 11.17
N ASN A 283 -3.22 13.71 10.75
CA ASN A 283 -3.92 14.01 9.51
C ASN A 283 -3.09 13.56 8.29
N VAL A 284 -3.79 13.11 7.24
CA VAL A 284 -3.15 12.80 5.96
C VAL A 284 -2.73 14.11 5.30
N SER A 285 -1.44 14.27 5.01
CA SER A 285 -0.90 15.48 4.38
C SER A 285 -0.98 15.45 2.85
N ARG A 286 -1.06 14.25 2.25
CA ARG A 286 -1.19 14.05 0.79
C ARG A 286 -2.19 12.94 0.47
N PRO A 287 -3.48 13.24 0.22
CA PRO A 287 -4.55 12.24 0.03
C PRO A 287 -4.51 11.54 -1.34
N ALA A 288 -3.32 11.26 -1.85
CA ALA A 288 -3.07 10.18 -2.78
C ALA A 288 -2.78 8.90 -1.99
N TYR A 289 -1.82 8.95 -1.08
CA TYR A 289 -1.47 7.88 -0.16
C TYR A 289 -2.01 8.16 1.24
N TRP A 290 -1.90 7.18 2.15
CA TRP A 290 -1.99 7.41 3.59
C TRP A 290 -0.71 8.03 4.13
N ALA A 291 -0.34 9.18 3.54
CA ALA A 291 0.86 9.94 3.85
C ALA A 291 0.61 10.89 5.02
N VAL A 292 1.47 10.81 6.03
CA VAL A 292 1.47 11.67 7.23
C VAL A 292 2.77 12.46 7.31
N ASP A 293 2.72 13.55 8.07
CA ASP A 293 3.92 14.34 8.36
C ASP A 293 4.82 13.56 9.33
N LEU A 294 6.08 13.42 8.93
CA LEU A 294 7.15 12.77 9.69
C LEU A 294 8.04 13.85 10.28
N ASP A 295 7.96 14.03 11.59
CA ASP A 295 8.75 15.05 12.27
C ASP A 295 10.22 14.64 12.33
N LYS A 296 10.48 13.40 12.76
CA LYS A 296 11.83 12.88 13.01
C LYS A 296 11.91 11.36 12.87
N VAL A 297 13.07 10.87 12.42
CA VAL A 297 13.51 9.49 12.63
C VAL A 297 14.76 9.51 13.49
N ARG A 298 14.83 8.72 14.55
CA ARG A 298 15.99 8.68 15.46
C ARG A 298 16.46 7.25 15.65
N LEU A 299 17.75 7.09 15.86
CA LEU A 299 18.34 5.86 16.37
C LEU A 299 18.84 6.13 17.79
N GLY A 300 18.30 5.46 18.80
CA GLY A 300 18.63 5.74 20.21
C GLY A 300 18.55 7.24 20.55
N GLY A 301 19.65 7.81 21.05
CA GLY A 301 19.74 9.23 21.44
C GLY A 301 20.07 10.22 20.31
N PHE A 302 20.38 9.78 19.09
CA PHE A 302 20.86 10.65 18.01
C PHE A 302 19.79 11.65 17.52
N LEU A 303 20.22 12.81 16.99
CA LEU A 303 19.32 13.81 16.40
C LEU A 303 18.70 13.30 15.08
N ASN A 304 17.63 13.96 14.61
CA ASN A 304 16.83 13.54 13.45
C ASN A 304 17.72 13.06 12.28
N MET A 305 17.55 11.80 11.91
CA MET A 305 18.30 11.10 10.87
C MET A 305 17.61 11.15 9.51
N SER A 306 16.36 11.60 9.44
CA SER A 306 15.66 11.61 8.18
C SER A 306 15.89 12.85 7.34
N VAL A 307 16.11 12.65 6.04
CA VAL A 307 16.18 13.74 5.04
C VAL A 307 14.82 14.15 4.48
N THR A 308 13.74 13.47 4.85
CA THR A 308 12.39 13.70 4.31
C THR A 308 11.36 13.89 5.42
N PRO A 309 10.38 14.81 5.27
CA PRO A 309 9.37 15.06 6.28
C PRO A 309 8.08 14.25 6.03
N VAL A 310 8.11 13.18 5.25
CA VAL A 310 6.91 12.41 4.86
C VAL A 310 7.11 10.91 5.11
N ALA A 311 6.08 10.30 5.70
CA ALA A 311 5.94 8.85 5.81
C ALA A 311 4.58 8.40 5.25
N ILE A 312 4.55 7.33 4.47
CA ILE A 312 3.32 6.61 4.10
C ILE A 312 3.16 5.44 5.04
N VAL A 313 1.95 5.21 5.55
CA VAL A 313 1.62 3.96 6.24
C VAL A 313 1.05 2.97 5.23
N ASP A 314 1.69 1.80 5.07
CA ASP A 314 1.40 0.92 3.95
C ASP A 314 1.39 -0.58 4.28
N SER A 315 0.21 -1.20 4.34
CA SER A 315 0.02 -2.65 4.48
C SER A 315 0.42 -3.47 3.25
N GLY A 316 0.65 -2.84 2.08
CA GLY A 316 1.18 -3.51 0.89
C GLY A 316 2.70 -3.72 0.92
N THR A 317 3.39 -3.12 1.89
CA THR A 317 4.85 -3.15 2.01
C THR A 317 5.29 -3.94 3.25
N SER A 318 6.08 -4.98 3.05
CA SER A 318 6.55 -5.87 4.14
C SER A 318 7.52 -5.21 5.14
N LEU A 319 8.32 -4.24 4.68
CA LEU A 319 9.48 -3.70 5.40
C LEU A 319 9.27 -2.23 5.77
N LEU A 320 10.16 -1.69 6.60
CA LEU A 320 10.39 -0.25 6.63
C LEU A 320 11.16 0.12 5.36
N VAL A 321 10.62 1.01 4.53
CA VAL A 321 11.36 1.53 3.38
C VAL A 321 11.65 2.99 3.65
N GLY A 322 12.89 3.43 3.46
CA GLY A 322 13.28 4.83 3.67
C GLY A 322 14.24 5.31 2.60
N PRO A 323 14.57 6.61 2.57
CA PRO A 323 15.62 7.12 1.69
C PRO A 323 16.91 6.30 1.83
N GLU A 324 17.56 5.95 0.71
CA GLU A 324 18.78 5.12 0.72
C GLU A 324 19.83 5.62 1.72
N ARG A 325 20.05 6.94 1.74
CA ARG A 325 20.95 7.59 2.70
C ARG A 325 20.53 7.32 4.15
N ASP A 326 19.26 7.53 4.48
CA ASP A 326 18.77 7.38 5.86
C ASP A 326 18.96 5.93 6.32
N VAL A 327 18.53 4.96 5.50
CA VAL A 327 18.62 3.54 5.82
C VAL A 327 20.07 3.06 5.89
N GLN A 328 20.94 3.52 4.98
CA GLN A 328 22.36 3.15 5.01
C GLN A 328 23.05 3.68 6.28
N VAL A 329 22.76 4.92 6.69
CA VAL A 329 23.33 5.47 7.94
C VAL A 329 22.79 4.70 9.15
N LEU A 330 21.47 4.43 9.20
CA LEU A 330 20.87 3.60 10.26
C LEU A 330 21.55 2.23 10.32
N ALA A 331 21.63 1.51 9.20
CA ALA A 331 22.28 0.21 9.11
C ALA A 331 23.74 0.23 9.60
N THR A 332 24.52 1.23 9.15
CA THR A 332 25.91 1.38 9.55
C THR A 332 26.04 1.61 11.06
N MET A 333 25.19 2.46 11.64
CA MET A 333 25.21 2.74 13.07
C MET A 333 24.72 1.58 13.93
N MET A 334 23.92 0.67 13.36
CA MET A 334 23.52 -0.59 13.99
C MET A 334 24.59 -1.69 13.86
N GLY A 335 25.70 -1.43 13.16
CA GLY A 335 26.71 -2.45 12.86
C GLY A 335 26.22 -3.51 11.87
N ALA A 336 25.20 -3.19 11.06
CA ALA A 336 24.64 -4.15 10.11
C ALA A 336 25.54 -4.33 8.87
N THR A 337 25.63 -5.55 8.39
CA THR A 337 26.25 -5.92 7.12
C THR A 337 25.17 -6.14 6.06
N GLN A 338 25.48 -5.88 4.79
CA GLN A 338 24.54 -6.12 3.71
C GLN A 338 24.77 -7.51 3.10
N SER A 339 23.69 -8.27 2.92
CA SER A 339 23.71 -9.56 2.24
C SER A 339 23.83 -9.40 0.72
N PHE A 340 24.18 -10.47 0.01
CA PHE A 340 24.22 -10.47 -1.46
C PHE A 340 22.85 -10.17 -2.11
N GLN A 341 21.75 -10.37 -1.39
CA GLN A 341 20.40 -10.05 -1.82
C GLN A 341 19.98 -8.61 -1.48
N GLY A 342 20.85 -7.84 -0.81
CA GLY A 342 20.64 -6.44 -0.48
C GLY A 342 20.01 -6.19 0.90
N PHE A 343 19.74 -7.23 1.69
CA PHE A 343 19.20 -7.11 3.04
C PHE A 343 20.25 -6.71 4.06
N TYR A 344 19.87 -5.95 5.09
CA TYR A 344 20.74 -5.67 6.21
C TYR A 344 20.63 -6.76 7.28
N MET A 345 21.77 -7.24 7.77
CA MET A 345 21.87 -8.34 8.72
C MET A 345 22.77 -7.95 9.89
N VAL A 346 22.43 -8.48 11.06
CA VAL A 346 23.19 -8.27 12.30
C VAL A 346 23.30 -9.58 13.08
N ASP A 347 24.30 -9.71 13.95
CA ASP A 347 24.34 -10.83 14.91
C ASP A 347 23.08 -10.76 15.80
N CYS A 348 22.36 -11.87 15.98
CA CYS A 348 21.16 -11.85 16.81
C CYS A 348 21.45 -11.55 18.29
N ASN A 349 22.69 -11.72 18.75
CA ASN A 349 23.12 -11.44 20.12
C ASN A 349 23.65 -10.02 20.31
N GLN A 350 23.86 -9.24 19.24
CA GLN A 350 24.31 -7.87 19.41
C GLN A 350 23.18 -6.95 19.89
N THR A 351 23.55 -5.98 20.72
CA THR A 351 22.61 -4.95 21.18
C THR A 351 22.52 -3.85 20.13
N VAL A 352 21.32 -3.65 19.59
CA VAL A 352 21.03 -2.62 18.59
C VAL A 352 20.13 -1.55 19.20
N PRO A 353 20.47 -0.24 19.07
CA PRO A 353 19.58 0.83 19.52
C PRO A 353 18.23 0.79 18.82
N SER A 354 17.17 1.21 19.52
CA SER A 354 15.84 1.31 18.94
C SER A 354 15.76 2.41 17.88
N ILE A 355 14.95 2.20 16.85
CA ILE A 355 14.55 3.25 15.90
C ILE A 355 13.27 3.90 16.42
N ALA A 356 13.17 5.22 16.38
CA ALA A 356 11.97 5.95 16.76
C ALA A 356 11.49 6.86 15.62
N PHE A 357 10.22 6.73 15.25
CA PHE A 357 9.54 7.62 14.32
C PHE A 357 8.68 8.59 15.11
N THR A 358 8.84 9.90 14.89
CA THR A 358 7.95 10.91 15.48
C THR A 358 6.94 11.36 14.42
N LEU A 359 5.66 11.09 14.67
CA LEU A 359 4.55 11.40 13.77
C LEU A 359 3.54 12.27 14.52
N GLY A 360 3.28 13.48 14.03
CA GLY A 360 2.36 14.42 14.69
C GLY A 360 2.74 14.72 16.15
N GLY A 361 4.03 14.80 16.46
CA GLY A 361 4.56 15.06 17.80
C GLY A 361 4.60 13.87 18.76
N LYS A 362 4.08 12.69 18.37
CA LYS A 362 4.16 11.46 19.18
C LYS A 362 5.24 10.53 18.65
N GLU A 363 6.02 9.96 19.57
CA GLU A 363 7.10 9.03 19.26
C GLU A 363 6.61 7.57 19.23
N TYR A 364 7.04 6.84 18.21
CA TYR A 364 6.75 5.43 17.94
C TYR A 364 8.06 4.67 17.82
N VAL A 365 8.41 3.94 18.88
CA VAL A 365 9.69 3.24 19.03
C VAL A 365 9.59 1.80 18.54
N LEU A 366 10.54 1.36 17.71
CA LEU A 366 10.76 -0.02 17.26
C LEU A 366 12.08 -0.53 17.85
N GLU A 367 12.00 -1.61 18.59
CA GLU A 367 13.16 -2.29 19.17
C GLU A 367 13.70 -3.34 18.20
N MET A 368 14.87 -3.88 18.50
CA MET A 368 15.50 -4.93 17.68
C MET A 368 14.53 -6.09 17.40
N ALA A 369 13.75 -6.53 18.39
CA ALA A 369 12.77 -7.61 18.22
C ALA A 369 11.67 -7.29 17.20
N ASP A 370 11.31 -6.01 17.04
CA ASP A 370 10.29 -5.58 16.07
C ASP A 370 10.86 -5.51 14.65
N LEU A 371 12.14 -5.14 14.54
CA LEU A 371 12.85 -4.97 13.27
C LEU A 371 13.24 -6.31 12.63
N VAL A 372 13.39 -7.39 13.39
CA VAL A 372 13.81 -8.68 12.82
C VAL A 372 12.66 -9.33 12.04
N VAL A 373 12.90 -9.59 10.74
CA VAL A 373 11.94 -10.27 9.86
C VAL A 373 12.25 -11.76 9.67
N GLU A 374 13.52 -12.13 9.77
CA GLU A 374 13.99 -13.51 9.63
C GLU A 374 15.25 -13.75 10.48
N LYS A 375 15.44 -15.00 10.91
CA LYS A 375 16.63 -15.46 11.64
C LYS A 375 17.20 -16.69 10.95
N ALA A 376 18.50 -16.69 10.67
CA ALA A 376 19.21 -17.82 10.09
C ALA A 376 20.65 -17.86 10.60
N ASP A 377 21.11 -19.02 11.09
CA ASP A 377 22.51 -19.26 11.49
C ASP A 377 23.14 -18.20 12.41
N GLY A 378 22.37 -17.72 13.41
CA GLY A 378 22.81 -16.69 14.34
C GLY A 378 22.71 -15.25 13.81
N TRP A 379 22.33 -15.08 12.55
CA TRP A 379 22.06 -13.78 11.93
C TRP A 379 20.59 -13.41 11.96
N CYS A 380 20.35 -12.13 12.19
CA CYS A 380 19.04 -11.51 12.24
C CYS A 380 18.91 -10.55 11.05
N VAL A 381 17.97 -10.82 10.15
CA VAL A 381 17.66 -9.98 8.99
C VAL A 381 16.80 -8.82 9.46
N LEU A 382 17.28 -7.59 9.24
CA LEU A 382 16.57 -6.36 9.58
C LEU A 382 15.54 -6.03 8.51
N GLY A 383 14.33 -5.75 8.95
CA GLY A 383 13.17 -5.40 8.14
C GLY A 383 13.19 -3.96 7.65
N MET A 384 14.31 -3.54 7.07
CA MET A 384 14.47 -2.20 6.53
C MET A 384 15.21 -2.22 5.19
N GLN A 385 14.81 -1.34 4.28
CA GLN A 385 15.37 -1.27 2.93
C GLN A 385 15.48 0.19 2.46
N GLY A 386 16.60 0.52 1.84
CA GLY A 386 16.80 1.81 1.18
C GLY A 386 16.02 1.86 -0.13
N SER A 387 15.41 3.01 -0.42
CA SER A 387 14.74 3.30 -1.69
C SER A 387 15.03 4.73 -2.14
N PRO A 388 15.20 4.95 -3.45
CA PRO A 388 15.35 6.29 -4.04
C PRO A 388 14.03 7.08 -4.14
N MET A 389 12.89 6.55 -3.69
CA MET A 389 11.59 7.27 -3.67
C MET A 389 11.59 8.56 -2.81
N GLY A 390 12.58 8.74 -1.94
CA GLY A 390 12.74 9.97 -1.15
C GLY A 390 11.69 10.17 -0.04
N MET A 391 11.05 9.08 0.40
CA MET A 391 10.04 9.07 1.45
C MET A 391 10.14 7.81 2.30
N TRP A 392 9.60 7.86 3.51
CA TRP A 392 9.45 6.67 4.34
C TRP A 392 8.15 5.93 4.01
N ILE A 393 8.20 4.61 4.06
CA ILE A 393 7.06 3.70 4.06
C ILE A 393 7.13 2.90 5.36
N LEU A 394 6.14 3.10 6.21
CA LEU A 394 5.93 2.39 7.47
C LEU A 394 5.06 1.16 7.16
N GLY A 395 5.73 0.10 6.72
CA GLY A 395 5.09 -1.15 6.33
C GLY A 395 4.73 -2.06 7.50
N ASP A 396 4.59 -3.35 7.21
CA ASP A 396 4.21 -4.38 8.17
C ASP A 396 5.10 -4.42 9.41
N VAL A 397 6.39 -4.13 9.29
CA VAL A 397 7.31 -4.02 10.45
C VAL A 397 6.81 -3.02 11.48
N PHE A 398 6.33 -1.86 11.03
CA PHE A 398 5.73 -0.86 11.92
C PHE A 398 4.34 -1.28 12.39
N MET A 399 3.50 -1.74 11.46
CA MET A 399 2.09 -2.08 11.70
C MET A 399 1.90 -3.36 12.55
N ARG A 400 2.95 -4.18 12.75
CA ARG A 400 2.92 -5.27 13.73
C ARG A 400 3.01 -4.80 15.18
N LYS A 401 3.74 -3.70 15.44
CA LYS A 401 3.87 -3.14 16.78
C LYS A 401 2.71 -2.21 17.14
N TYR A 402 2.17 -1.53 16.12
CA TYR A 402 1.11 -0.54 16.29
C TYR A 402 -0.13 -0.95 15.50
N TYR A 403 -1.27 -1.06 16.19
CA TYR A 403 -2.56 -1.15 15.54
C TYR A 403 -2.81 0.16 14.80
N VAL A 404 -3.19 0.07 13.52
CA VAL A 404 -3.41 1.23 12.68
C VAL A 404 -4.86 1.32 12.26
N GLN A 405 -5.51 2.44 12.59
CA GLN A 405 -6.82 2.81 12.08
C GLN A 405 -6.66 3.82 10.95
N PHE A 406 -7.24 3.52 9.80
CA PHE A 406 -7.32 4.39 8.64
C PHE A 406 -8.71 5.01 8.58
N ASP A 407 -8.82 6.30 8.91
CA ASP A 407 -10.08 7.06 8.90
C ASP A 407 -10.23 7.73 7.54
N TRP A 408 -10.92 7.05 6.62
CA TRP A 408 -11.12 7.51 5.25
C TRP A 408 -12.03 8.73 5.20
N GLY A 409 -13.06 8.76 6.04
CA GLY A 409 -14.01 9.87 6.11
C GLY A 409 -13.40 11.19 6.56
N ARG A 410 -12.45 11.16 7.51
CA ARG A 410 -11.76 12.37 8.02
C ARG A 410 -10.34 12.54 7.50
N GLN A 411 -9.86 11.65 6.65
CA GLN A 411 -8.51 11.66 6.06
C GLN A 411 -7.41 11.77 7.13
N ARG A 412 -7.36 10.81 8.05
CA ARG A 412 -6.36 10.74 9.11
C ARG A 412 -6.01 9.30 9.45
N VAL A 413 -4.85 9.08 10.04
CA VAL A 413 -4.38 7.76 10.48
C VAL A 413 -4.22 7.78 12.00
N GLY A 414 -4.86 6.83 12.67
CA GLY A 414 -4.78 6.61 14.10
C GLY A 414 -3.82 5.48 14.43
N PHE A 415 -2.99 5.67 15.45
CA PHE A 415 -2.08 4.65 15.94
C PHE A 415 -2.30 4.37 17.42
N ALA A 416 -2.44 3.10 17.78
CA ALA A 416 -2.46 2.59 19.15
C ALA A 416 -1.45 1.45 19.29
N LYS A 417 -1.04 1.11 20.52
CA LYS A 417 -0.13 -0.03 20.71
C LYS A 417 -0.90 -1.32 20.47
N ALA A 418 -0.42 -2.17 19.57
CA ALA A 418 -1.05 -3.45 19.29
C ALA A 418 -1.04 -4.31 20.56
N ALA A 419 -2.16 -5.00 20.83
CA ALA A 419 -2.19 -5.98 21.90
C ALA A 419 -1.27 -7.15 21.54
N PRO A 420 -0.55 -7.74 22.52
CA PRO A 420 0.18 -8.97 22.27
C PRO A 420 -0.78 -10.00 21.69
N GLY A 421 -0.39 -10.65 20.59
CA GLY A 421 -1.14 -11.82 20.12
C GLY A 421 -1.19 -12.88 21.23
N PRO A 422 -2.20 -13.76 21.26
CA PRO A 422 -2.13 -14.93 22.11
C PRO A 422 -0.80 -15.62 21.85
N ALA A 423 -0.04 -15.92 22.91
CA ALA A 423 1.25 -16.58 22.80
C ALA A 423 1.08 -17.83 21.94
N ALA A 424 1.93 -17.99 20.91
CA ALA A 424 1.95 -19.25 20.16
C ALA A 424 2.21 -20.39 21.17
N PRO A 425 1.42 -21.48 21.12
CA PRO A 425 1.52 -22.58 22.07
C PRO A 425 2.89 -23.26 22.07
#